data_AF-A0A8J6EYK3-F1
#
_entry.id   AF-A0A8J6EYK3-F1
#
_cell.length_a   1.000
_cell.length_b   1.000
_cell.length_c   1.000
_cell.angle_alpha   90.00
_cell.angle_beta   90.00
_cell.angle_gamma   90.00
#
_symmetry.space_group_name_H-M   'P 1'
#
loop_
_entity.id
_entity.type
_entity.pdbx_description
1 polymer ?
#
loop_
_entity_poly.entity_id
_entity_poly.type
_entity_poly.pdbx_seq_one_letter_code
_entity_poly.pdbx_strand_id
1 'polypeptide(L)'
;MEEVDRILIHSLRTCGTEVPEEVQSLRQFNTELIVEAVVRCLRVINPSAGSNLSHILPPGMSARFRIGTSLAQACQDLGYTGEVGYQTFLYSSEPDIRALLIFLAEKLPRHSHEDAHQPAGKSVVLQREIATKIKQQLSLPWLPPSCRTAAAKRSQSLCRLHRFHAQPLSLAGDSSSKSIPPERREYWVKYLPVVSTQLPHAYSLAASLLERNTSDLSAVQEWEAEWKSQGLASRLSPEEYRSRKRQRLQKRIQDQLCRCSQQLAENHVPGPSTQDLVDMLKAFTVEGAADQNKGSRFTHAQKFTHQQDPQVLTEQMQRAAESLPKKDTQDAQEELTSLQQQIEHMEQDILALSENTKLLHLTISQVEEEADKLQQHCDEKEKVVKVKKRAVELLPDAENNLAKLQAMVDSSTQRMANLAGQWESHRVRLADEHRELRKLQQEKEVESSRWMKDVKDLYDKIRASADEARRKEELYKQLVRRMCMEM
;
A
#
# COMPACT_ATOMS: atom_id res chain seq x y z
N MET A 1 -39.83 -20.73 25.55
CA MET A 1 -40.07 -19.42 24.88
C MET A 1 -39.10 -18.38 25.42
N GLU A 2 -39.11 -18.09 26.73
CA GLU A 2 -38.22 -17.07 27.32
C GLU A 2 -36.72 -17.38 27.21
N GLU A 3 -36.32 -18.65 27.26
CA GLU A 3 -34.92 -19.07 27.06
C GLU A 3 -34.42 -18.77 25.63
N VAL A 4 -35.26 -19.00 24.62
CA VAL A 4 -34.94 -18.70 23.22
C VAL A 4 -34.77 -17.20 23.03
N ASP A 5 -35.66 -16.39 23.62
CA ASP A 5 -35.55 -14.93 23.59
C ASP A 5 -34.24 -14.44 24.24
N ARG A 6 -33.83 -15.03 25.37
CA ARG A 6 -32.55 -14.69 26.03
C ARG A 6 -31.34 -15.03 25.16
N ILE A 7 -31.35 -16.19 24.50
CA ILE A 7 -30.29 -16.61 23.58
C ILE A 7 -30.23 -15.65 22.38
N LEU A 8 -31.37 -15.27 21.81
CA LEU A 8 -31.44 -14.32 20.70
C LEU A 8 -30.94 -12.93 21.11
N ILE A 9 -31.34 -12.42 22.27
CA ILE A 9 -30.87 -11.12 22.79
C ILE A 9 -29.36 -11.14 22.98
N HIS A 10 -28.79 -12.24 23.49
CA HIS A 10 -27.33 -12.39 23.62
C HIS A 10 -26.62 -12.39 22.25
N SER A 11 -27.15 -13.12 21.27
CA SER A 11 -26.63 -13.13 19.89
C SER A 11 -26.68 -11.74 19.26
N LEU A 12 -27.79 -11.00 19.46
CA LEU A 12 -27.95 -9.64 18.95
C LEU A 12 -26.95 -8.65 19.57
N ARG A 13 -26.71 -8.72 20.89
CA ARG A 13 -25.67 -7.91 21.56
C ARG A 13 -24.28 -8.21 21.01
N THR A 14 -23.98 -9.48 20.74
CA THR A 14 -22.70 -9.89 20.16
C THR A 14 -22.50 -9.34 18.74
N CYS A 15 -23.58 -9.23 17.96
CA CYS A 15 -23.59 -8.58 16.65
C CYS A 15 -23.56 -7.05 16.68
N GLY A 16 -23.48 -6.44 17.87
CA GLY A 16 -23.39 -5.00 18.05
C GLY A 16 -24.74 -4.28 18.06
N THR A 17 -25.85 -4.98 18.26
CA THR A 17 -27.15 -4.35 18.52
C THR A 17 -27.18 -3.76 19.93
N GLU A 18 -27.52 -2.47 20.08
CA GLU A 18 -27.56 -1.74 21.35
C GLU A 18 -28.89 -2.04 22.06
N VAL A 19 -29.06 -3.29 22.50
CA VAL A 19 -30.24 -3.70 23.26
C VAL A 19 -30.00 -3.36 24.75
N PRO A 20 -30.84 -2.51 25.38
CA PRO A 20 -30.71 -2.18 26.80
C PRO A 20 -30.68 -3.42 27.70
N GLU A 21 -29.96 -3.35 28.83
CA GLU A 21 -29.80 -4.48 29.74
C GLU A 21 -31.12 -4.90 30.44
N GLU A 22 -32.08 -3.98 30.50
CA GLU A 22 -33.41 -4.16 31.11
C GLU A 22 -34.37 -5.02 30.25
N VAL A 23 -34.08 -5.18 28.96
CA VAL A 23 -34.93 -5.92 28.02
C VAL A 23 -34.61 -7.41 28.09
N GLN A 24 -35.57 -8.21 28.61
CA GLN A 24 -35.40 -9.65 28.83
C GLN A 24 -36.25 -10.54 27.89
N SER A 25 -37.18 -9.94 27.13
CA SER A 25 -38.03 -10.67 26.18
C SER A 25 -38.23 -9.86 24.89
N LEU A 26 -38.47 -10.55 23.77
CA LEU A 26 -38.81 -9.95 22.48
C LEU A 26 -40.12 -9.14 22.53
N ARG A 27 -40.96 -9.31 23.55
CA ARG A 27 -42.17 -8.51 23.77
C ARG A 27 -41.91 -7.03 24.04
N GLN A 28 -40.72 -6.72 24.57
CA GLN A 28 -40.31 -5.37 24.94
C GLN A 28 -39.57 -4.67 23.78
N PHE A 29 -39.48 -5.30 22.61
CA PHE A 29 -38.79 -4.72 21.45
C PHE A 29 -39.71 -3.71 20.75
N ASN A 30 -39.23 -2.48 20.66
CA ASN A 30 -39.86 -1.45 19.83
C ASN A 30 -39.54 -1.68 18.35
N THR A 31 -40.37 -1.14 17.46
CA THR A 31 -40.17 -1.22 16.00
C THR A 31 -38.80 -0.72 15.55
N GLU A 32 -38.27 0.32 16.20
CA GLU A 32 -36.94 0.85 15.92
C GLU A 32 -35.83 -0.15 16.28
N LEU A 33 -35.93 -0.81 17.43
CA LEU A 33 -34.99 -1.84 17.87
C LEU A 33 -35.02 -3.08 16.97
N ILE A 34 -36.21 -3.45 16.48
CA ILE A 34 -36.38 -4.59 15.56
C ILE A 34 -35.68 -4.28 14.23
N VAL A 35 -35.90 -3.09 13.68
CA VAL A 35 -35.26 -2.68 12.42
C VAL A 35 -33.75 -2.57 12.59
N GLU A 36 -33.28 -1.98 13.69
CA GLU A 36 -31.86 -1.88 14.03
C GLU A 36 -31.20 -3.27 14.14
N ALA A 37 -31.84 -4.20 14.87
CA ALA A 37 -31.38 -5.57 15.02
C ALA A 37 -31.26 -6.30 13.68
N VAL A 38 -32.29 -6.21 12.85
CA VAL A 38 -32.32 -6.87 11.53
C VAL A 38 -31.28 -6.28 10.60
N VAL A 39 -31.16 -4.94 10.52
CA VAL A 39 -30.14 -4.26 9.69
C VAL A 39 -28.73 -4.65 10.12
N ARG A 40 -28.46 -4.75 11.42
CA ARG A 40 -27.15 -5.15 11.93
C ARG A 40 -26.84 -6.62 11.62
N CYS A 41 -27.80 -7.53 11.81
CA CYS A 41 -27.63 -8.92 11.38
C CYS A 41 -27.35 -9.03 9.88
N LEU A 42 -28.11 -8.31 9.04
CA LEU A 42 -27.92 -8.28 7.59
C LEU A 42 -26.54 -7.74 7.20
N ARG A 43 -26.03 -6.71 7.88
CA ARG A 43 -24.69 -6.15 7.60
C ARG A 43 -23.56 -7.14 7.91
N VAL A 44 -23.74 -7.99 8.92
CA VAL A 44 -22.78 -9.04 9.28
C VAL A 44 -22.84 -10.21 8.31
N ILE A 45 -24.04 -10.63 7.88
CA ILE A 45 -24.25 -11.77 6.98
C ILE A 45 -23.91 -11.42 5.53
N ASN A 46 -24.36 -10.24 5.08
CA ASN A 46 -24.17 -9.75 3.71
C ASN A 46 -23.81 -8.25 3.71
N PRO A 47 -22.51 -7.91 3.76
CA PRO A 47 -22.05 -6.53 3.85
C PRO A 47 -22.54 -5.60 2.73
N SER A 48 -22.76 -6.13 1.51
CA SER A 48 -23.19 -5.33 0.35
C SER A 48 -24.67 -4.94 0.41
N ALA A 49 -25.52 -5.81 0.96
CA ALA A 49 -26.94 -5.52 1.17
C ALA A 49 -27.15 -4.65 2.42
N GLY A 50 -26.44 -4.95 3.52
CA GLY A 50 -26.60 -4.25 4.81
C GLY A 50 -25.92 -2.88 4.91
N SER A 51 -25.00 -2.52 4.02
CA SER A 51 -24.41 -1.16 3.97
C SER A 51 -25.37 -0.11 3.42
N ASN A 52 -26.27 -0.52 2.52
CA ASN A 52 -27.22 0.36 1.84
C ASN A 52 -28.49 0.63 2.66
N LEU A 53 -28.66 -0.07 3.79
CA LEU A 53 -29.83 0.02 4.66
C LEU A 53 -29.51 0.85 5.90
N SER A 54 -30.37 1.83 6.19
CA SER A 54 -30.30 2.64 7.41
C SER A 54 -30.79 1.82 8.60
N HIS A 55 -30.05 1.88 9.71
CA HIS A 55 -30.45 1.31 11.01
C HIS A 55 -31.41 2.23 11.79
N ILE A 56 -31.64 3.45 11.30
CA ILE A 56 -32.52 4.46 11.91
C ILE A 56 -33.75 4.64 11.04
N LEU A 57 -34.93 4.61 11.68
CA LEU A 57 -36.21 4.78 11.02
C LEU A 57 -36.55 6.27 10.80
N PRO A 58 -36.79 6.74 9.55
CA PRO A 58 -37.17 8.13 9.28
C PRO A 58 -38.54 8.47 9.88
N PRO A 59 -38.86 9.74 10.17
CA PRO A 59 -40.17 10.13 10.72
C PRO A 59 -41.33 9.98 9.71
N GLY A 60 -41.07 9.98 8.40
CA GLY A 60 -42.10 9.90 7.36
C GLY A 60 -42.51 8.46 6.99
N MET A 61 -43.83 8.18 6.98
CA MET A 61 -44.39 6.85 6.72
C MET A 61 -44.03 6.24 5.35
N SER A 62 -43.93 7.05 4.30
CA SER A 62 -43.52 6.57 2.97
C SER A 62 -42.06 6.09 2.94
N ALA A 63 -41.18 6.75 3.68
CA ALA A 63 -39.79 6.33 3.82
C ALA A 63 -39.66 5.07 4.69
N ARG A 64 -40.47 4.97 5.75
CA ARG A 64 -40.59 3.75 6.59
C ARG A 64 -41.05 2.55 5.76
N PHE A 65 -42.05 2.73 4.90
CA PHE A 65 -42.53 1.69 3.99
C PHE A 65 -41.41 1.20 3.06
N ARG A 66 -40.67 2.13 2.42
CA ARG A 66 -39.55 1.78 1.53
C ARG A 66 -38.48 0.95 2.26
N ILE A 67 -38.10 1.36 3.46
CA ILE A 67 -37.11 0.64 4.28
C ILE A 67 -37.64 -0.74 4.67
N GLY A 68 -38.89 -0.85 5.13
CA GLY A 68 -39.51 -2.13 5.46
C GLY A 68 -39.57 -3.09 4.29
N THR A 69 -39.89 -2.60 3.09
CA THR A 69 -39.91 -3.40 1.85
C THR A 69 -38.50 -3.83 1.44
N SER A 70 -37.51 -2.94 1.52
CA SER A 70 -36.11 -3.28 1.22
C SER A 70 -35.53 -4.29 2.22
N LEU A 71 -35.90 -4.22 3.50
CA LEU A 71 -35.52 -5.20 4.51
C LEU A 71 -36.16 -6.56 4.24
N ALA A 72 -37.45 -6.57 3.91
CA ALA A 72 -38.15 -7.79 3.53
C ALA A 72 -37.49 -8.49 2.34
N GLN A 73 -37.18 -7.72 1.29
CA GLN A 73 -36.50 -8.25 0.11
C GLN A 73 -35.12 -8.82 0.48
N ALA A 74 -34.32 -8.10 1.27
CA ALA A 74 -33.01 -8.58 1.70
C ALA A 74 -33.09 -9.89 2.50
N CYS A 75 -34.11 -10.05 3.35
CA CYS A 75 -34.35 -11.30 4.08
C CYS A 75 -34.84 -12.44 3.16
N GLN A 76 -35.66 -12.14 2.15
CA GLN A 76 -36.11 -13.11 1.15
C GLN A 76 -34.95 -13.57 0.26
N ASP A 77 -34.09 -12.65 -0.17
CA ASP A 77 -32.91 -12.96 -0.98
C ASP A 77 -31.90 -13.85 -0.22
N LEU A 78 -31.89 -13.78 1.12
CA LEU A 78 -31.14 -14.69 1.98
C LEU A 78 -31.78 -16.08 2.13
N GLY A 79 -32.96 -16.30 1.57
CA GLY A 79 -33.68 -17.58 1.57
C GLY A 79 -34.61 -17.77 2.76
N TYR A 80 -35.14 -16.70 3.36
CA TYR A 80 -36.19 -16.83 4.37
C TYR A 80 -37.49 -17.35 3.74
N THR A 81 -38.07 -18.41 4.34
CA THR A 81 -39.22 -19.13 3.78
C THR A 81 -40.57 -18.62 4.25
N GLY A 82 -40.63 -17.76 5.26
CA GLY A 82 -41.88 -17.17 5.76
C GLY A 82 -42.28 -15.90 5.00
N GLU A 83 -43.56 -15.53 5.11
CA GLU A 83 -44.08 -14.27 4.55
C GLU A 83 -43.50 -13.07 5.32
N VAL A 84 -42.61 -12.31 4.67
CA VAL A 84 -42.02 -11.08 5.24
C VAL A 84 -42.36 -9.92 4.33
N GLY A 85 -42.90 -8.86 4.92
CA GLY A 85 -43.18 -7.60 4.25
C GLY A 85 -42.90 -6.41 5.14
N TYR A 86 -43.21 -5.20 4.66
CA TYR A 86 -43.08 -3.98 5.46
C TYR A 86 -43.91 -4.02 6.75
N GLN A 87 -45.03 -4.75 6.75
CA GLN A 87 -45.92 -4.90 7.90
C GLN A 87 -45.23 -5.65 9.04
N THR A 88 -44.41 -6.64 8.74
CA THR A 88 -43.65 -7.43 9.73
C THR A 88 -42.75 -6.54 10.59
N PHE A 89 -42.17 -5.48 10.01
CA PHE A 89 -41.27 -4.56 10.71
C PHE A 89 -41.97 -3.35 11.35
N LEU A 90 -43.05 -2.86 10.75
CA LEU A 90 -43.78 -1.67 11.23
C LEU A 90 -44.92 -1.99 12.20
N TYR A 91 -45.50 -3.19 12.06
CA TYR A 91 -46.61 -3.70 12.87
C TYR A 91 -46.26 -5.12 13.33
N SER A 92 -45.14 -5.21 14.05
CA SER A 92 -44.51 -6.47 14.41
C SER A 92 -45.39 -7.37 15.26
N SER A 93 -45.56 -8.61 14.79
CA SER A 93 -46.12 -9.72 15.54
C SER A 93 -44.99 -10.48 16.22
N GLU A 94 -45.14 -10.78 17.51
CA GLU A 94 -44.16 -11.51 18.33
C GLU A 94 -43.69 -12.84 17.71
N PRO A 95 -44.57 -13.73 17.21
CA PRO A 95 -44.15 -14.97 16.56
C PRO A 95 -43.35 -14.73 15.27
N ASP A 96 -43.75 -13.75 14.45
CA ASP A 96 -43.15 -13.52 13.14
C ASP A 96 -41.74 -12.92 13.26
N ILE A 97 -41.57 -11.95 14.16
CA ILE A 97 -40.25 -11.38 14.46
C ILE A 97 -39.34 -12.41 15.13
N ARG A 98 -39.87 -13.26 16.00
CA ARG A 98 -39.09 -14.33 16.61
C ARG A 98 -38.58 -15.32 15.56
N ALA A 99 -39.45 -15.79 14.68
CA ALA A 99 -39.06 -16.70 13.60
C ALA A 99 -38.00 -16.08 12.69
N LEU A 100 -38.17 -14.80 12.36
CA LEU A 100 -37.20 -14.05 11.55
C LEU A 100 -35.85 -13.89 12.26
N LEU A 101 -35.83 -13.54 13.54
CA LEU A 101 -34.59 -13.38 14.31
C LEU A 101 -33.89 -14.71 14.56
N ILE A 102 -34.61 -15.82 14.73
CA ILE A 102 -34.03 -17.17 14.79
C ILE A 102 -33.33 -17.49 13.47
N PHE A 103 -34.01 -17.30 12.34
CA PHE A 103 -33.42 -17.51 11.02
C PHE A 103 -32.16 -16.66 10.82
N LEU A 104 -32.22 -15.37 11.14
CA LEU A 104 -31.05 -14.50 11.02
C LEU A 104 -29.93 -14.94 11.96
N ALA A 105 -30.25 -15.32 13.20
CA ALA A 105 -29.26 -15.79 14.17
C ALA A 105 -28.56 -17.09 13.74
N GLU A 106 -29.26 -18.00 13.06
CA GLU A 106 -28.67 -19.21 12.49
C GLU A 106 -27.71 -18.92 11.33
N LYS A 107 -27.96 -17.84 10.58
CA LYS A 107 -27.15 -17.40 9.44
C LYS A 107 -26.02 -16.46 9.82
N LEU A 108 -26.00 -15.94 11.05
CA LEU A 108 -24.85 -15.20 11.55
C LEU A 108 -23.59 -16.08 11.49
N PRO A 109 -22.43 -15.50 11.16
CA PRO A 109 -21.16 -16.20 11.32
C PRO A 109 -21.10 -16.67 12.76
N ARG A 110 -21.13 -17.99 12.98
CA ARG A 110 -20.99 -18.57 14.30
C ARG A 110 -19.59 -18.19 14.78
N HIS A 111 -19.49 -17.11 15.55
CA HIS A 111 -18.37 -16.94 16.44
C HIS A 111 -18.44 -18.15 17.36
N SER A 112 -17.52 -19.08 17.18
CA SER A 112 -17.36 -20.28 17.99
C SER A 112 -17.14 -19.87 19.44
N HIS A 113 -18.25 -19.63 20.14
CA HIS A 113 -18.31 -19.49 21.57
C HIS A 113 -18.27 -20.87 22.27
N GLU A 114 -18.17 -21.97 21.49
CA GLU A 114 -17.97 -23.33 22.01
C GLU A 114 -16.51 -23.79 22.08
N ASP A 115 -15.52 -22.98 21.71
CA ASP A 115 -14.10 -23.34 21.90
C ASP A 115 -13.43 -22.58 23.04
N ALA A 116 -14.15 -22.34 24.15
CA ALA A 116 -13.52 -21.92 25.40
C ALA A 116 -12.63 -23.03 26.02
N HIS A 117 -12.75 -24.27 25.53
CA HIS A 117 -12.01 -25.43 26.05
C HIS A 117 -11.09 -26.13 25.04
N GLN A 118 -10.98 -25.66 23.80
CA GLN A 118 -9.90 -26.06 22.89
C GLN A 118 -8.88 -24.94 22.77
N PRO A 119 -7.56 -25.25 22.76
CA PRO A 119 -6.55 -24.24 22.56
C PRO A 119 -6.71 -23.69 21.14
N ALA A 120 -7.41 -22.56 21.01
CA ALA A 120 -7.55 -21.85 19.76
C ALA A 120 -6.17 -21.71 19.13
N GLY A 121 -6.03 -22.13 17.87
CA GLY A 121 -4.76 -22.08 17.17
C GLY A 121 -4.16 -20.68 17.27
N LYS A 122 -2.83 -20.57 17.40
CA LYS A 122 -2.12 -19.30 17.62
C LYS A 122 -2.57 -18.17 16.66
N SER A 123 -2.95 -18.53 15.42
CA SER A 123 -3.51 -17.61 14.43
C SER A 123 -4.85 -17.00 14.82
N VAL A 124 -5.76 -17.78 15.40
CA VAL A 124 -7.10 -17.32 15.81
C VAL A 124 -6.97 -16.41 17.04
N VAL A 125 -6.08 -16.75 17.98
CA VAL A 125 -5.76 -15.89 19.12
C VAL A 125 -5.18 -14.56 18.64
N LEU A 126 -4.21 -14.59 17.73
CA LEU A 126 -3.62 -13.38 17.15
C LEU A 126 -4.68 -12.53 16.42
N GLN A 127 -5.54 -13.13 15.60
CA GLN A 127 -6.62 -12.40 14.92
C GLN A 127 -7.60 -11.77 15.93
N ARG A 128 -7.92 -12.45 17.03
CA ARG A 128 -8.75 -11.90 18.11
C ARG A 128 -8.05 -10.74 18.83
N GLU A 129 -6.75 -10.84 19.09
CA GLU A 129 -5.96 -9.75 19.65
C GLU A 129 -5.87 -8.55 18.69
N ILE A 130 -5.66 -8.79 17.40
CA ILE A 130 -5.66 -7.74 16.37
C ILE A 130 -7.03 -7.07 16.32
N ALA A 131 -8.12 -7.83 16.23
CA ALA A 131 -9.47 -7.29 16.15
C ALA A 131 -9.84 -6.48 17.40
N THR A 132 -9.49 -6.96 18.60
CA THR A 132 -9.71 -6.22 19.86
C THR A 132 -8.87 -4.94 19.90
N LYS A 133 -7.62 -4.96 19.43
CA LYS A 133 -6.79 -3.75 19.34
C LYS A 133 -7.31 -2.74 18.33
N ILE A 134 -7.74 -3.19 17.16
CA ILE A 134 -8.37 -2.32 16.16
C ILE A 134 -9.65 -1.70 16.73
N LYS A 135 -10.53 -2.50 17.36
CA LYS A 135 -11.76 -2.00 17.98
C LYS A 135 -11.47 -0.96 19.08
N GLN A 136 -10.47 -1.23 19.93
CA GLN A 136 -10.00 -0.27 20.93
C GLN A 136 -9.49 1.02 20.27
N GLN A 137 -8.69 0.95 19.21
CA GLN A 137 -8.19 2.13 18.52
C GLN A 137 -9.29 2.94 17.82
N LEU A 138 -10.27 2.27 17.20
CA LEU A 138 -11.41 2.91 16.54
C LEU A 138 -12.39 3.54 17.52
N SER A 139 -12.49 3.01 18.75
CA SER A 139 -13.33 3.60 19.81
C SER A 139 -12.77 4.91 20.38
N LEU A 140 -11.49 5.21 20.14
CA LEU A 140 -10.89 6.45 20.60
C LEU A 140 -11.25 7.59 19.63
N PRO A 141 -11.66 8.77 20.13
CA PRO A 141 -11.87 9.93 19.27
C PRO A 141 -10.54 10.31 18.61
N TRP A 142 -10.60 10.64 17.31
CA TRP A 142 -9.43 11.18 16.63
C TRP A 142 -9.12 12.57 17.19
N LEU A 143 -7.89 12.77 17.67
CA LEU A 143 -7.41 14.06 18.17
C LEU A 143 -6.27 14.58 17.29
N PRO A 144 -6.26 15.89 16.94
CA PRO A 144 -5.11 16.53 16.31
C PRO A 144 -3.85 16.30 17.15
N PRO A 145 -2.64 16.16 16.54
CA PRO A 145 -1.40 15.86 17.27
C PRO A 145 -1.10 16.84 18.40
N SER A 146 -1.44 18.12 18.21
CA SER A 146 -1.29 19.19 19.20
C SER A 146 -2.16 18.98 20.45
N CYS A 147 -3.27 18.24 20.32
CA CYS A 147 -4.22 17.96 21.38
C CYS A 147 -4.05 16.55 21.99
N ARG A 148 -3.08 15.75 21.52
CA ARG A 148 -2.87 14.38 22.00
C ARG A 148 -2.13 14.36 23.34
N THR A 149 -2.74 13.74 24.34
CA THR A 149 -2.07 13.38 25.60
C THR A 149 -0.97 12.33 25.36
N ALA A 150 -0.03 12.19 26.30
CA ALA A 150 1.06 11.20 26.19
C ALA A 150 0.56 9.75 26.04
N ALA A 151 -0.64 9.43 26.53
CA ALA A 151 -1.30 8.14 26.32
C ALA A 151 -1.81 8.00 24.87
N ALA A 152 -2.46 9.03 24.32
CA ALA A 152 -2.97 9.04 22.95
C ALA A 152 -1.85 9.02 21.89
N LYS A 153 -0.68 9.59 22.17
CA LYS A 153 0.50 9.53 21.27
C LYS A 153 1.04 8.12 21.05
N ARG A 154 0.85 7.21 22.03
CA ARG A 154 1.29 5.81 21.93
C ARG A 154 0.32 4.93 21.13
N SER A 155 -0.97 5.28 21.10
CA SER A 155 -2.00 4.50 20.40
C SER A 155 -2.35 5.05 19.01
N GLN A 156 -2.28 6.37 18.81
CA GLN A 156 -2.52 7.07 17.56
C GLN A 156 -1.16 7.54 17.03
N SER A 157 -0.68 6.87 15.97
CA SER A 157 0.66 6.93 15.39
C SER A 157 1.49 8.19 15.68
N LEU A 158 2.78 7.96 15.92
CA LEU A 158 3.83 9.00 16.05
C LEU A 158 4.12 9.73 14.71
N CYS A 159 3.41 9.40 13.64
CA CYS A 159 3.66 9.96 12.32
C CYS A 159 3.48 11.49 12.36
N ARG A 160 4.50 12.21 11.90
CA ARG A 160 4.39 13.64 11.62
C ARG A 160 3.22 13.83 10.66
N LEU A 161 2.18 14.53 11.10
CA LEU A 161 1.08 14.87 10.21
C LEU A 161 1.55 16.00 9.31
N HIS A 162 1.55 15.73 8.01
CA HIS A 162 1.77 16.76 7.00
C HIS A 162 0.42 17.33 6.58
N ARG A 163 0.41 18.61 6.22
CA ARG A 163 -0.77 19.23 5.60
C ARG A 163 -1.10 18.44 4.34
N PHE A 164 -2.38 18.13 4.14
CA PHE A 164 -2.82 17.55 2.88
C PHE A 164 -2.49 18.55 1.76
N HIS A 165 -1.53 18.18 0.91
CA HIS A 165 -1.08 18.99 -0.21
C HIS A 165 -0.87 18.05 -1.38
N ALA A 166 -1.80 18.10 -2.32
CA ALA A 166 -1.72 17.40 -3.59
C ALA A 166 -1.04 18.31 -4.63
N GLN A 167 -0.20 17.71 -5.46
CA GLN A 167 0.44 18.35 -6.60
C GLN A 167 0.12 17.54 -7.87
N PRO A 168 0.04 18.18 -9.04
CA PRO A 168 -0.28 17.50 -10.28
C PRO A 168 0.82 16.48 -10.63
N LEU A 169 0.40 15.23 -10.86
CA LEU A 169 1.28 14.13 -11.27
C LEU A 169 1.11 13.83 -12.77
N SER A 170 2.23 13.54 -13.43
CA SER A 170 2.24 13.10 -14.83
C SER A 170 2.38 11.58 -14.88
N LEU A 171 1.31 10.88 -15.27
CA LEU A 171 1.30 9.44 -15.45
C LEU A 171 1.31 9.09 -16.95
N ALA A 172 2.06 8.05 -17.31
CA ALA A 172 2.00 7.51 -18.67
C ALA A 172 0.64 6.82 -18.88
N GLY A 173 -0.01 7.09 -20.01
CA GLY A 173 -1.26 6.40 -20.39
C GLY A 173 -2.56 7.17 -20.15
N ASP A 174 -2.61 8.48 -20.47
CA ASP A 174 -3.88 9.21 -20.61
C ASP A 174 -4.87 8.40 -21.48
N SER A 175 -5.88 7.83 -20.83
CA SER A 175 -6.76 6.80 -21.41
C SER A 175 -7.78 7.36 -22.41
N SER A 176 -7.67 8.63 -22.80
CA SER A 176 -8.68 9.32 -23.62
C SER A 176 -8.36 9.40 -25.11
N SER A 177 -7.12 9.11 -25.55
CA SER A 177 -6.73 9.21 -26.96
C SER A 177 -6.52 7.83 -27.58
N LYS A 178 -7.35 7.49 -28.60
CA LYS A 178 -7.20 6.26 -29.41
C LYS A 178 -5.83 6.12 -30.08
N SER A 179 -5.11 7.23 -30.25
CA SER A 179 -3.75 7.26 -30.77
C SER A 179 -2.90 8.18 -29.89
N ILE A 180 -1.88 7.60 -29.27
CA ILE A 180 -0.86 8.34 -28.52
C ILE A 180 0.19 8.82 -29.54
N PRO A 181 0.43 10.14 -29.67
CA PRO A 181 1.46 10.69 -30.55
C PRO A 181 2.85 10.08 -30.27
N PRO A 182 3.67 9.81 -31.31
CA PRO A 182 4.99 9.20 -31.13
C PRO A 182 5.92 10.05 -30.25
N GLU A 183 5.85 11.38 -30.33
CA GLU A 183 6.63 12.32 -29.52
C GLU A 183 6.29 12.18 -28.03
N ARG A 184 5.02 11.91 -27.71
CA ARG A 184 4.54 11.73 -26.34
C ARG A 184 5.03 10.41 -25.74
N ARG A 185 5.13 9.36 -26.55
CA ARG A 185 5.71 8.08 -26.13
C ARG A 185 7.21 8.23 -25.87
N GLU A 186 7.91 8.93 -26.76
CA GLU A 186 9.34 9.21 -26.56
C GLU A 186 9.57 10.02 -25.27
N TYR A 187 8.71 11.00 -24.99
CA TYR A 187 8.74 11.74 -23.73
C TYR A 187 8.58 10.81 -22.50
N TRP A 188 7.59 9.92 -22.50
CA TRP A 188 7.37 9.00 -21.38
C TRP A 188 8.52 8.02 -21.15
N VAL A 189 9.20 7.59 -22.22
CA VAL A 189 10.31 6.64 -22.13
C VAL A 189 11.61 7.33 -21.71
N LYS A 190 11.90 8.52 -22.25
CA LYS A 190 13.20 9.17 -22.11
C LYS A 190 13.26 10.24 -21.01
N TYR A 191 12.16 10.95 -20.77
CA TYR A 191 12.19 12.19 -19.98
C TYR A 191 11.24 12.20 -18.78
N LEU A 192 10.21 11.35 -18.74
CA LEU A 192 9.26 11.31 -17.62
C LEU A 192 9.90 10.65 -16.38
N PRO A 193 10.07 11.38 -15.26
CA PRO A 193 10.59 10.79 -14.03
C PRO A 193 9.58 9.82 -13.41
N VAL A 194 10.08 8.87 -12.61
CA VAL A 194 9.24 7.96 -11.82
C VAL A 194 8.36 8.78 -10.86
N VAL A 195 7.12 8.34 -10.62
CA VAL A 195 6.12 9.09 -9.84
C VAL A 195 6.63 9.52 -8.45
N SER A 196 7.45 8.69 -7.81
CA SER A 196 8.09 9.00 -6.52
C SER A 196 9.13 10.13 -6.59
N THR A 197 9.67 10.41 -7.77
CA THR A 197 10.70 11.43 -8.03
C THR A 197 10.15 12.71 -8.66
N GLN A 198 8.88 12.72 -9.08
CA GLN A 198 8.23 13.90 -9.66
C GLN A 198 7.93 14.98 -8.61
N LEU A 199 7.88 14.61 -7.33
CA LEU A 199 7.50 15.49 -6.24
C LEU A 199 8.71 15.89 -5.40
N PRO A 200 8.80 17.15 -4.95
CA PRO A 200 9.89 17.58 -4.06
C PRO A 200 9.88 16.90 -2.69
N HIS A 201 8.72 16.40 -2.24
CA HIS A 201 8.56 15.81 -0.91
C HIS A 201 7.85 14.45 -0.97
N ALA A 202 8.38 13.45 -0.26
CA ALA A 202 7.80 12.11 -0.24
C ALA A 202 6.40 12.06 0.41
N TYR A 203 6.10 12.95 1.36
CA TYR A 203 4.81 12.95 2.06
C TYR A 203 3.64 13.46 1.18
N SER A 204 3.90 14.23 0.13
CA SER A 204 2.85 14.70 -0.78
C SER A 204 2.49 13.65 -1.83
N LEU A 205 3.26 12.57 -1.95
CA LEU A 205 3.03 11.50 -2.91
C LEU A 205 1.65 10.85 -2.75
N ALA A 206 1.31 10.44 -1.53
CA ALA A 206 0.02 9.81 -1.26
C ALA A 206 -1.16 10.76 -1.55
N ALA A 207 -1.06 12.02 -1.11
CA ALA A 207 -2.10 13.02 -1.37
C ALA A 207 -2.28 13.29 -2.87
N SER A 208 -1.18 13.42 -3.60
CA SER A 208 -1.17 13.68 -5.05
C SER A 208 -1.71 12.51 -5.85
N LEU A 209 -1.37 11.27 -5.47
CA LEU A 209 -1.91 10.06 -6.07
C LEU A 209 -3.42 9.90 -5.81
N LEU A 210 -3.86 10.15 -4.58
CA LEU A 210 -5.27 10.11 -4.22
C LEU A 210 -6.05 11.17 -5.00
N GLU A 211 -5.56 12.40 -5.08
CA GLU A 211 -6.17 13.47 -5.86
C GLU A 211 -6.27 13.10 -7.34
N ARG A 212 -5.18 12.58 -7.92
CA ARG A 212 -5.18 12.15 -9.32
C ARG A 212 -6.21 11.04 -9.55
N ASN A 213 -6.20 9.99 -8.74
CA ASN A 213 -7.16 8.90 -8.86
C ASN A 213 -8.61 9.37 -8.68
N THR A 214 -8.84 10.28 -7.72
CA THR A 214 -10.17 10.85 -7.48
C THR A 214 -10.63 11.66 -8.68
N SER A 215 -9.74 12.45 -9.29
CA SER A 215 -10.03 13.23 -10.49
C SER A 215 -10.33 12.35 -11.71
N ASP A 216 -9.62 11.22 -11.87
CA ASP A 216 -9.84 10.30 -12.98
C ASP A 216 -11.18 9.56 -12.80
N LEU A 217 -11.51 9.12 -11.58
CA LEU A 217 -12.78 8.50 -11.25
C LEU A 217 -13.96 9.48 -11.37
N SER A 218 -13.82 10.71 -10.87
CA SER A 218 -14.86 11.72 -10.95
C SER A 218 -15.13 12.09 -12.40
N ALA A 219 -14.09 12.24 -13.24
CA ALA A 219 -14.26 12.50 -14.67
C ALA A 219 -15.05 11.38 -15.38
N VAL A 220 -14.81 10.11 -15.04
CA VAL A 220 -15.56 8.98 -15.59
C VAL A 220 -17.02 9.01 -15.11
N GLN A 221 -17.25 9.22 -13.81
CA GLN A 221 -18.60 9.28 -13.24
C GLN A 221 -19.42 10.44 -13.80
N GLU A 222 -18.84 11.63 -13.88
CA GLU A 222 -19.46 12.81 -14.48
C GLU A 222 -19.79 12.57 -15.96
N TRP A 223 -18.85 11.99 -16.71
CA TRP A 223 -19.08 11.60 -18.09
C TRP A 223 -20.24 10.61 -18.23
N GLU A 224 -20.27 9.56 -17.40
CA GLU A 224 -21.35 8.59 -17.42
C GLU A 224 -22.70 9.20 -17.06
N ALA A 225 -22.74 10.06 -16.04
CA ALA A 225 -23.97 10.75 -15.63
C ALA A 225 -24.48 11.69 -16.72
N GLU A 226 -23.59 12.45 -17.36
CA GLU A 226 -23.93 13.33 -18.48
C GLU A 226 -24.37 12.52 -19.71
N TRP A 227 -23.66 11.43 -20.01
CA TRP A 227 -23.99 10.57 -21.14
C TRP A 227 -25.35 9.91 -20.95
N LYS A 228 -25.64 9.36 -19.77
CA LYS A 228 -26.92 8.72 -19.43
C LYS A 228 -28.09 9.73 -19.43
N SER A 229 -27.85 10.98 -19.05
CA SER A 229 -28.91 12.01 -19.00
C SER A 229 -29.12 12.74 -20.33
N GLN A 230 -28.11 13.43 -20.85
CA GLN A 230 -28.21 14.28 -22.03
C GLN A 230 -27.64 13.63 -23.29
N GLY A 231 -26.62 12.77 -23.13
CA GLY A 231 -25.95 12.08 -24.24
C GLY A 231 -26.88 11.14 -25.00
N LEU A 232 -27.58 10.25 -24.30
CA LEU A 232 -28.52 9.30 -24.91
C LEU A 232 -29.68 10.01 -25.64
N ALA A 233 -30.20 11.09 -25.07
CA ALA A 233 -31.25 11.89 -25.70
C ALA A 233 -30.77 12.62 -26.97
N SER A 234 -29.46 12.86 -27.10
CA SER A 234 -28.89 13.59 -28.23
C SER A 234 -28.83 12.79 -29.54
N ARG A 235 -28.96 11.46 -29.48
CA ARG A 235 -28.84 10.52 -30.62
C ARG A 235 -27.54 10.64 -31.43
N LEU A 236 -26.50 11.25 -30.84
CA LEU A 236 -25.17 11.37 -31.42
C LEU A 236 -24.31 10.17 -30.99
N SER A 237 -23.22 9.91 -31.72
CA SER A 237 -22.18 9.02 -31.19
C SER A 237 -21.47 9.68 -29.99
N PRO A 238 -20.90 8.91 -29.04
CA PRO A 238 -20.13 9.46 -27.92
C PRO A 238 -19.02 10.45 -28.35
N GLU A 239 -18.39 10.19 -29.49
CA GLU A 239 -17.32 11.00 -30.06
C GLU A 239 -17.85 12.31 -30.67
N GLU A 240 -18.94 12.26 -31.42
CA GLU A 240 -19.61 13.45 -31.96
C GLU A 240 -20.16 14.35 -30.85
N TYR A 241 -20.75 13.75 -29.82
CA TYR A 241 -21.24 14.49 -28.66
C TYR A 241 -20.09 15.22 -27.94
N ARG A 242 -18.96 14.54 -27.69
CA ARG A 242 -17.75 15.15 -27.11
C ARG A 242 -17.21 16.29 -27.98
N SER A 243 -17.14 16.09 -29.30
CA SER A 243 -16.65 17.10 -30.24
C SER A 243 -17.55 18.35 -30.24
N ARG A 244 -18.88 18.15 -30.34
CA ARG A 244 -19.86 19.23 -30.33
C ARG A 244 -19.89 19.99 -29.00
N LYS A 245 -19.78 19.28 -27.88
CA LYS A 245 -19.67 19.88 -26.54
C LYS A 245 -18.39 20.71 -26.43
N ARG A 246 -17.25 20.18 -26.88
CA ARG A 246 -15.97 20.90 -26.90
C ARG A 246 -16.04 22.18 -27.72
N GLN A 247 -16.60 22.14 -28.92
CA GLN A 247 -16.77 23.33 -29.77
C GLN A 247 -17.67 24.39 -29.11
N ARG A 248 -18.78 23.97 -28.50
CA ARG A 248 -19.68 24.89 -27.76
C ARG A 248 -18.97 25.55 -26.58
N LEU A 249 -18.20 24.77 -25.80
CA LEU A 249 -17.40 25.28 -24.68
C LEU A 249 -16.32 26.25 -25.17
N GLN A 250 -15.57 25.90 -26.21
CA GLN A 250 -14.53 26.75 -26.78
C GLN A 250 -15.11 28.08 -27.26
N LYS A 251 -16.25 28.05 -27.97
CA LYS A 251 -16.95 29.27 -28.39
C LYS A 251 -17.39 30.10 -27.17
N ARG A 252 -17.94 29.48 -26.13
CA ARG A 252 -18.36 30.18 -24.90
C ARG A 252 -17.18 30.81 -24.16
N ILE A 253 -16.05 30.11 -24.07
CA ILE A 253 -14.81 30.62 -23.47
C ILE A 253 -14.30 31.81 -24.29
N GLN A 254 -14.23 31.68 -25.62
CA GLN A 254 -13.82 32.76 -26.51
C GLN A 254 -14.74 33.98 -26.36
N ASP A 255 -16.06 33.78 -26.37
CA ASP A 255 -17.03 34.86 -26.18
C ASP A 255 -16.86 35.54 -24.81
N GLN A 256 -16.57 34.77 -23.74
CA GLN A 256 -16.31 35.35 -22.42
C GLN A 256 -14.99 36.11 -22.36
N LEU A 257 -13.91 35.60 -22.95
CA LEU A 257 -12.63 36.31 -23.02
C LEU A 257 -12.76 37.61 -23.82
N CYS A 258 -13.46 37.57 -24.96
CA CYS A 258 -13.79 38.75 -25.75
C CYS A 258 -14.58 39.77 -24.93
N ARG A 259 -15.60 39.34 -24.18
CA ARG A 259 -16.38 40.23 -23.29
C ARG A 259 -15.54 40.80 -22.16
N CYS A 260 -14.68 40.01 -21.50
CA CYS A 260 -13.79 40.51 -20.45
C CYS A 260 -12.80 41.54 -21.01
N SER A 261 -12.26 41.29 -22.21
CA SER A 261 -11.39 42.23 -22.89
C SER A 261 -12.10 43.53 -23.30
N GLN A 262 -13.37 43.44 -23.73
CA GLN A 262 -14.20 44.60 -24.06
C GLN A 262 -14.58 45.40 -22.81
N GLN A 263 -14.91 44.73 -21.70
CA GLN A 263 -15.17 45.39 -20.42
C GLN A 263 -13.93 46.08 -19.84
N LEU A 264 -12.73 45.51 -20.03
CA LEU A 264 -11.47 46.20 -19.69
C LEU A 264 -11.23 47.44 -20.55
N ALA A 265 -11.63 47.42 -21.83
CA ALA A 265 -11.55 48.57 -22.72
C ALA A 265 -12.62 49.65 -22.41
N GLU A 266 -13.83 49.24 -22.02
CA GLU A 266 -14.93 50.14 -21.63
C GLU A 266 -14.74 50.75 -20.23
N ASN A 267 -14.10 50.03 -19.29
CA ASN A 267 -13.68 50.57 -18.00
C ASN A 267 -12.45 51.51 -18.12
N HIS A 268 -11.85 51.60 -19.31
CA HIS A 268 -10.85 52.59 -19.70
C HIS A 268 -11.47 53.83 -20.37
N VAL A 269 -12.68 54.24 -19.96
CA VAL A 269 -12.99 55.68 -19.98
C VAL A 269 -11.94 56.36 -19.09
N PRO A 270 -11.25 57.43 -19.53
CA PRO A 270 -10.19 58.06 -18.74
C PRO A 270 -10.80 58.73 -17.51
N GLY A 271 -10.94 57.96 -16.43
CA GLY A 271 -11.08 58.49 -15.08
C GLY A 271 -9.72 59.02 -14.61
N PRO A 272 -9.70 59.96 -13.65
CA PRO A 272 -8.52 60.76 -13.28
C PRO A 272 -7.32 59.94 -12.74
N SER A 273 -7.45 58.62 -12.55
CA SER A 273 -6.38 57.76 -12.03
C SER A 273 -5.33 57.32 -13.06
N THR A 274 -5.61 57.40 -14.37
CA THR A 274 -4.59 57.13 -15.40
C THR A 274 -3.67 58.32 -15.63
N GLN A 275 -4.11 59.54 -15.31
CA GLN A 275 -3.26 60.72 -15.22
C GLN A 275 -2.22 60.57 -14.11
N ASP A 276 -2.57 59.95 -12.99
CA ASP A 276 -1.70 59.76 -11.83
C ASP A 276 -0.48 58.85 -12.13
N LEU A 277 -0.66 57.77 -12.89
CA LEU A 277 0.47 56.90 -13.29
C LEU A 277 1.34 57.52 -14.39
N VAL A 278 0.74 58.31 -15.28
CA VAL A 278 1.47 59.04 -16.32
C VAL A 278 2.27 60.18 -15.69
N ASP A 279 1.73 60.86 -14.68
CA ASP A 279 2.43 61.92 -13.95
C ASP A 279 3.49 61.37 -12.98
N MET A 280 3.28 60.17 -12.43
CA MET A 280 4.31 59.44 -11.67
C MET A 280 5.47 58.98 -12.57
N LEU A 281 5.19 58.50 -13.79
CA LEU A 281 6.23 58.16 -14.78
C LEU A 281 6.99 59.39 -15.29
N LYS A 282 6.32 60.55 -15.42
CA LYS A 282 6.96 61.84 -15.71
C LYS A 282 7.81 62.37 -14.55
N ALA A 283 7.44 62.08 -13.31
CA ALA A 283 8.23 62.45 -12.14
C ALA A 283 9.55 61.67 -12.03
N PHE A 284 9.65 60.48 -12.65
CA PHE A 284 10.92 59.75 -12.79
C PHE A 284 11.80 60.25 -13.94
N THR A 285 11.27 61.09 -14.84
CA THR A 285 12.05 61.73 -15.90
C THR A 285 12.39 63.17 -15.51
N VAL A 286 13.42 63.34 -14.69
CA VAL A 286 14.00 64.66 -14.41
C VAL A 286 14.95 65.06 -15.54
N GLU A 287 14.55 66.14 -16.21
CA GLU A 287 15.33 67.19 -16.89
C GLU A 287 16.42 66.80 -17.90
N GLY A 288 16.07 66.95 -19.19
CA GLY A 288 17.06 67.13 -20.25
C GLY A 288 16.50 66.98 -21.67
N ALA A 289 16.27 68.12 -22.33
CA ALA A 289 16.15 68.30 -23.77
C ALA A 289 14.79 67.99 -24.47
N ALA A 290 14.09 69.09 -24.74
CA ALA A 290 13.46 69.49 -26.01
C ALA A 290 12.89 68.44 -27.00
N ASP A 291 11.62 68.67 -27.35
CA ASP A 291 10.98 68.45 -28.65
C ASP A 291 11.49 67.28 -29.51
N GLN A 292 10.68 66.22 -29.60
CA GLN A 292 10.29 65.68 -30.90
C GLN A 292 9.09 64.73 -30.86
N ASN A 293 8.05 65.18 -31.55
CA ASN A 293 6.89 64.42 -31.97
C ASN A 293 7.31 63.31 -32.95
N LYS A 294 7.50 62.05 -32.50
CA LYS A 294 7.73 60.89 -33.38
C LYS A 294 7.04 59.63 -32.86
N GLY A 295 6.08 59.16 -33.63
CA GLY A 295 5.36 57.91 -33.39
C GLY A 295 6.23 56.65 -33.51
N SER A 296 5.76 55.62 -32.79
CA SER A 296 6.05 54.19 -32.84
C SER A 296 7.03 53.68 -33.91
N ARG A 297 8.22 53.23 -33.48
CA ARG A 297 9.26 52.55 -34.29
C ARG A 297 9.04 51.03 -34.47
N PHE A 298 7.83 50.51 -34.31
CA PHE A 298 7.60 49.06 -34.44
C PHE A 298 6.96 48.61 -35.76
N THR A 299 6.60 49.52 -36.67
CA THR A 299 5.85 49.19 -37.90
C THR A 299 6.61 49.51 -39.19
N HIS A 300 7.93 49.35 -39.24
CA HIS A 300 8.67 49.54 -40.49
C HIS A 300 9.86 48.58 -40.71
N ALA A 301 9.78 47.34 -40.22
CA ALA A 301 10.78 46.29 -40.46
C ALA A 301 10.34 45.25 -41.53
N GLN A 302 9.41 45.61 -42.41
CA GLN A 302 9.05 44.78 -43.57
C GLN A 302 9.13 45.64 -44.82
N LYS A 303 10.31 45.69 -45.44
CA LYS A 303 10.61 45.95 -46.86
C LYS A 303 12.02 46.53 -47.00
N PHE A 304 13.04 45.69 -47.04
CA PHE A 304 14.30 46.00 -47.74
C PHE A 304 14.98 44.70 -48.19
N THR A 305 14.48 44.13 -49.28
CA THR A 305 15.31 43.37 -50.21
C THR A 305 15.76 44.36 -51.28
N HIS A 306 16.93 44.98 -51.09
CA HIS A 306 17.62 45.64 -52.18
C HIS A 306 19.12 45.46 -52.01
N GLN A 307 19.73 44.76 -52.95
CA GLN A 307 21.17 44.58 -53.08
C GLN A 307 21.85 45.96 -53.11
N GLN A 308 22.76 46.22 -52.16
CA GLN A 308 23.72 47.32 -52.23
C GLN A 308 25.13 46.71 -52.34
N ASP A 309 25.94 47.31 -53.20
CA ASP A 309 27.29 46.87 -53.54
C ASP A 309 28.23 46.82 -52.32
N PRO A 310 29.10 45.79 -52.23
CA PRO A 310 29.95 45.56 -51.07
C PRO A 310 30.97 46.68 -50.80
N GLN A 311 31.30 47.51 -51.79
CA GLN A 311 32.26 48.61 -51.62
C GLN A 311 31.68 49.79 -50.83
N VAL A 312 30.38 50.11 -51.00
CA VAL A 312 29.72 51.20 -50.27
C VAL A 312 29.46 50.81 -48.82
N LEU A 313 29.20 49.52 -48.55
CA LEU A 313 29.07 49.00 -47.19
C LEU A 313 30.40 49.09 -46.42
N THR A 314 31.52 48.82 -47.08
CA THR A 314 32.85 48.83 -46.44
C THR A 314 33.31 50.26 -46.11
N GLU A 315 33.05 51.22 -46.99
CA GLU A 315 33.35 52.64 -46.71
C GLU A 315 32.41 53.25 -45.65
N GLN A 316 31.14 52.83 -45.59
CA GLN A 316 30.23 53.25 -44.53
C GLN A 316 30.58 52.59 -43.18
N MET A 317 31.06 51.35 -43.17
CA MET A 317 31.57 50.69 -41.95
C MET A 317 32.87 51.33 -41.46
N GLN A 318 33.77 51.76 -42.36
CA GLN A 318 35.01 52.46 -41.99
C GLN A 318 34.74 53.88 -41.47
N ARG A 319 33.82 54.64 -42.09
CA ARG A 319 33.41 55.96 -41.56
C ARG A 319 32.62 55.87 -40.25
N ALA A 320 31.84 54.81 -40.04
CA ALA A 320 31.18 54.54 -38.75
C ALA A 320 32.17 54.11 -37.65
N ALA A 321 33.22 53.36 -38.00
CA ALA A 321 34.28 52.97 -37.07
C ALA A 321 35.19 54.16 -36.67
N GLU A 322 35.43 55.12 -37.57
CA GLU A 322 36.24 56.32 -37.30
C GLU A 322 35.50 57.43 -36.55
N SER A 323 34.16 57.36 -36.44
CA SER A 323 33.31 58.34 -35.76
C SER A 323 32.86 57.92 -34.34
N LEU A 324 33.31 56.75 -33.86
CA LEU A 324 33.12 56.35 -32.48
C LEU A 324 34.11 57.10 -31.56
N PRO A 325 33.63 57.79 -30.51
CA PRO A 325 34.52 58.40 -29.53
C PRO A 325 35.31 57.29 -28.82
N LYS A 326 36.64 57.43 -28.77
CA LYS A 326 37.55 56.50 -28.05
C LYS A 326 37.39 56.52 -26.52
N LYS A 327 36.29 57.10 -25.99
CA LYS A 327 36.10 57.37 -24.57
C LYS A 327 35.50 56.19 -23.79
N ASP A 328 34.97 55.18 -24.47
CA ASP A 328 34.18 54.13 -23.80
C ASP A 328 34.91 52.78 -23.67
N THR A 329 36.23 52.72 -23.96
CA THR A 329 37.02 51.48 -23.84
C THR A 329 37.70 51.32 -22.48
N GLN A 330 37.95 52.41 -21.75
CA GLN A 330 38.50 52.35 -20.39
C GLN A 330 37.40 52.05 -19.37
N ASP A 331 36.27 52.74 -19.46
CA ASP A 331 35.12 52.55 -18.55
C ASP A 331 34.56 51.11 -18.63
N ALA A 332 34.46 50.54 -19.85
CA ALA A 332 34.05 49.15 -20.04
C ALA A 332 35.07 48.13 -19.48
N GLN A 333 36.37 48.46 -19.52
CA GLN A 333 37.42 47.62 -18.95
C GLN A 333 37.36 47.66 -17.42
N GLU A 334 37.12 48.83 -16.83
CA GLU A 334 36.96 49.02 -15.39
C GLU A 334 35.71 48.28 -14.87
N GLU A 335 34.58 48.37 -15.57
CA GLU A 335 33.37 47.61 -15.25
C GLU A 335 33.61 46.10 -15.29
N LEU A 336 34.30 45.60 -16.32
CA LEU A 336 34.67 44.18 -16.43
C LEU A 336 35.58 43.74 -15.28
N THR A 337 36.57 44.54 -14.88
CA THR A 337 37.42 44.22 -13.73
C THR A 337 36.65 44.25 -12.41
N SER A 338 35.67 45.15 -12.25
CA SER A 338 34.82 45.21 -11.06
C SER A 338 33.93 43.97 -10.93
N LEU A 339 33.36 43.52 -12.06
CA LEU A 339 32.54 42.31 -12.11
C LEU A 339 33.37 41.05 -11.89
N GLN A 340 34.59 41.00 -12.43
CA GLN A 340 35.54 39.91 -12.15
C GLN A 340 35.88 39.83 -10.65
N GLN A 341 36.14 40.96 -10.00
CA GLN A 341 36.37 40.99 -8.54
C GLN A 341 35.13 40.58 -7.74
N GLN A 342 33.93 40.96 -8.17
CA GLN A 342 32.68 40.51 -7.54
C GLN A 342 32.47 39.00 -7.70
N ILE A 343 32.79 38.43 -8.86
CA ILE A 343 32.73 36.99 -9.09
C ILE A 343 33.74 36.26 -8.20
N GLU A 344 34.99 36.71 -8.14
CA GLU A 344 36.02 36.12 -7.28
C GLU A 344 35.63 36.18 -5.80
N HIS A 345 35.01 37.27 -5.35
CA HIS A 345 34.51 37.40 -3.99
C HIS A 345 33.36 36.43 -3.71
N MET A 346 32.37 36.32 -4.61
CA MET A 346 31.29 35.36 -4.47
C MET A 346 31.80 33.91 -4.50
N GLU A 347 32.82 33.60 -5.29
CA GLU A 347 33.45 32.29 -5.32
C GLU A 347 34.10 31.94 -3.97
N GLN A 348 34.78 32.89 -3.33
CA GLN A 348 35.35 32.72 -1.99
C GLN A 348 34.25 32.50 -0.94
N ASP A 349 33.15 33.24 -1.01
CA ASP A 349 32.01 33.09 -0.10
C ASP A 349 31.32 31.73 -0.26
N ILE A 350 31.16 31.26 -1.51
CA ILE A 350 30.62 29.92 -1.80
C ILE A 350 31.52 28.84 -1.20
N LEU A 351 32.85 28.99 -1.32
CA LEU A 351 33.80 28.05 -0.73
C LEU A 351 33.71 28.05 0.80
N ALA A 352 33.70 29.21 1.44
CA ALA A 352 33.55 29.32 2.89
C ALA A 352 32.22 28.73 3.40
N LEU A 353 31.11 29.00 2.71
CA LEU A 353 29.81 28.39 3.00
C LEU A 353 29.82 26.88 2.80
N SER A 354 30.55 26.37 1.80
CA SER A 354 30.70 24.94 1.56
C SER A 354 31.45 24.24 2.71
N GLU A 355 32.48 24.89 3.27
CA GLU A 355 33.23 24.39 4.41
C GLU A 355 32.39 24.39 5.69
N ASN A 356 31.65 25.48 5.93
CA ASN A 356 30.71 25.57 7.04
C ASN A 356 29.61 24.50 6.94
N THR A 357 29.11 24.23 5.72
CA THR A 357 28.12 23.17 5.49
C THR A 357 28.69 21.79 5.83
N LYS A 358 29.95 21.51 5.48
CA LYS A 358 30.62 20.26 5.85
C LYS A 358 30.80 20.12 7.36
N LEU A 359 31.19 21.21 8.05
CA LEU A 359 31.35 21.21 9.50
C LEU A 359 30.01 20.96 10.21
N LEU A 360 28.95 21.62 9.76
CA LEU A 360 27.60 21.41 10.29
C LEU A 360 27.12 19.97 10.03
N HIS A 361 27.42 19.40 8.88
CA HIS A 361 27.07 18.01 8.57
C HIS A 361 27.77 17.02 9.52
N LEU A 362 29.05 17.22 9.81
CA LEU A 362 29.78 16.42 10.81
C LEU A 362 29.17 16.57 12.20
N THR A 363 28.82 17.79 12.59
CA THR A 363 28.20 18.07 13.90
C THR A 363 26.83 17.40 14.02
N ILE A 364 26.01 17.45 12.97
CA ILE A 364 24.71 16.76 12.91
C ILE A 364 24.90 15.26 13.05
N SER A 365 25.83 14.67 12.29
CA SER A 365 26.11 13.23 12.38
C SER A 365 26.54 12.81 13.78
N GLN A 366 27.37 13.60 14.47
CA GLN A 366 27.78 13.33 15.85
C GLN A 366 26.59 13.40 16.83
N VAL A 367 25.75 14.43 16.72
CA VAL A 367 24.56 14.58 17.57
C VAL A 367 23.54 13.48 17.31
N GLU A 368 23.38 13.04 16.07
CA GLU A 368 22.53 11.90 15.71
C GLU A 368 23.02 10.60 16.35
N GLU A 369 24.32 10.31 16.29
CA GLU A 369 24.89 9.14 16.97
C GLU A 369 24.71 9.19 18.49
N GLU A 370 24.87 10.36 19.12
CA GLU A 370 24.64 10.52 20.56
C GLU A 370 23.16 10.34 20.93
N ALA A 371 22.25 10.87 20.11
CA ALA A 371 20.81 10.71 20.29
C ALA A 371 20.41 9.23 20.19
N ASP A 372 20.94 8.50 19.21
CA ASP A 372 20.69 7.07 19.04
C ASP A 372 21.19 6.25 20.24
N LYS A 373 22.39 6.55 20.75
CA LYS A 373 22.94 5.91 21.96
C LYS A 373 22.05 6.16 23.18
N LEU A 374 21.60 7.40 23.38
CA LEU A 374 20.72 7.74 24.48
C LEU A 374 19.34 7.07 24.35
N GLN A 375 18.81 6.99 23.13
CA GLN A 375 17.54 6.31 22.87
C GLN A 375 17.63 4.82 23.20
N GLN A 376 18.70 4.13 22.77
CA GLN A 376 18.93 2.72 23.09
C GLN A 376 19.00 2.50 24.61
N HIS A 377 19.73 3.35 25.34
CA HIS A 377 19.82 3.26 26.79
C HIS A 377 18.47 3.51 27.47
N CYS A 378 17.67 4.46 26.99
CA CYS A 378 16.30 4.69 27.46
C CYS A 378 15.40 3.47 27.24
N ASP A 379 15.46 2.84 26.07
CA ASP A 379 14.69 1.65 25.75
C ASP A 379 15.07 0.47 26.65
N GLU A 380 16.36 0.29 26.94
CA GLU A 380 16.85 -0.71 27.90
C GLU A 380 16.32 -0.46 29.30
N LYS A 381 16.39 0.78 29.79
CA LYS A 381 15.85 1.16 31.10
C LYS A 381 14.34 0.96 31.15
N GLU A 382 13.61 1.28 30.09
CA GLU A 382 12.17 1.06 30.03
C GLU A 382 11.81 -0.43 30.09
N LYS A 383 12.57 -1.30 29.39
CA LYS A 383 12.41 -2.77 29.49
C LYS A 383 12.63 -3.24 30.93
N VAL A 384 13.69 -2.78 31.59
CA VAL A 384 13.98 -3.12 33.00
C VAL A 384 12.85 -2.66 33.92
N VAL A 385 12.36 -1.43 33.76
CA VAL A 385 11.25 -0.90 34.56
C VAL A 385 9.96 -1.69 34.32
N LYS A 386 9.66 -2.09 33.08
CA LYS A 386 8.48 -2.92 32.76
C LYS A 386 8.54 -4.27 33.49
N VAL A 387 9.69 -4.94 33.50
CA VAL A 387 9.86 -6.20 34.23
C VAL A 387 9.71 -5.97 35.74
N LYS A 388 10.38 -4.96 36.29
CA LYS A 388 10.29 -4.65 37.74
C LYS A 388 8.86 -4.30 38.16
N LYS A 389 8.14 -3.52 37.35
CA LYS A 389 6.74 -3.17 37.62
C LYS A 389 5.85 -4.41 37.67
N ARG A 390 5.97 -5.31 36.70
CA ARG A 390 5.23 -6.58 36.69
C ARG A 390 5.60 -7.46 37.90
N ALA A 391 6.88 -7.50 38.26
CA ALA A 391 7.32 -8.23 39.45
C ALA A 391 6.67 -7.67 40.73
N VAL A 392 6.60 -6.34 40.87
CA VAL A 392 5.93 -5.66 41.99
C VAL A 392 4.42 -5.94 42.01
N GLU A 393 3.76 -5.92 40.85
CA GLU A 393 2.33 -6.26 40.72
C GLU A 393 2.02 -7.71 41.14
N LEU A 394 3.00 -8.61 41.08
CA LEU A 394 2.87 -10.02 41.49
C LEU A 394 3.18 -10.28 42.97
N LEU A 395 3.71 -9.29 43.71
CA LEU A 395 4.03 -9.42 45.13
C LEU A 395 2.82 -9.63 46.07
N PRO A 396 1.65 -9.00 45.85
CA PRO A 396 0.49 -9.17 46.74
C PRO A 396 0.01 -10.63 46.86
N ASP A 397 0.23 -11.45 45.82
CA ASP A 397 -0.11 -12.87 45.76
C ASP A 397 1.15 -13.75 45.58
N ALA A 398 2.28 -13.37 46.19
CA ALA A 398 3.58 -14.01 45.95
C ALA A 398 3.58 -15.53 46.21
N GLU A 399 2.95 -16.00 47.29
CA GLU A 399 2.91 -17.42 47.65
C GLU A 399 2.14 -18.26 46.63
N ASN A 400 0.97 -17.78 46.21
CA ASN A 400 0.15 -18.42 45.17
C ASN A 400 0.85 -18.43 43.81
N ASN A 401 1.53 -17.33 43.46
CA ASN A 401 2.28 -17.22 42.22
C ASN A 401 3.50 -18.14 42.21
N LEU A 402 4.22 -18.23 43.33
CA LEU A 402 5.34 -19.15 43.51
C LEU A 402 4.88 -20.60 43.41
N ALA A 403 3.77 -20.97 44.06
CA ALA A 403 3.21 -22.31 43.98
C ALA A 403 2.82 -22.70 42.54
N LYS A 404 2.21 -21.78 41.78
CA LYS A 404 1.88 -22.01 40.36
C LYS A 404 3.14 -22.17 39.49
N LEU A 405 4.18 -21.36 39.72
CA LEU A 405 5.45 -21.48 39.01
C LEU A 405 6.15 -22.79 39.35
N GLN A 406 6.17 -23.19 40.62
CA GLN A 406 6.71 -24.46 41.07
C GLN A 406 5.98 -25.63 40.39
N ALA A 407 4.64 -25.64 40.40
CA ALA A 407 3.85 -26.65 39.72
C ALA A 407 4.11 -26.69 38.20
N MET A 408 4.33 -25.52 37.57
CA MET A 408 4.68 -25.46 36.15
C MET A 408 6.07 -26.05 35.89
N VAL A 409 7.06 -25.73 36.73
CA VAL A 409 8.41 -26.32 36.67
C VAL A 409 8.33 -27.83 36.86
N ASP A 410 7.63 -28.30 37.89
CA ASP A 410 7.48 -29.71 38.21
C ASP A 410 6.75 -30.48 37.10
N SER A 411 5.72 -29.87 36.50
CA SER A 411 5.05 -30.46 35.33
C SER A 411 5.99 -30.55 34.11
N SER A 412 6.88 -29.57 33.95
CA SER A 412 7.85 -29.54 32.85
C SER A 412 8.97 -30.56 33.05
N THR A 413 9.50 -30.67 34.27
CA THR A 413 10.52 -31.68 34.62
C THR A 413 9.94 -33.09 34.47
N GLN A 414 8.69 -33.31 34.89
CA GLN A 414 8.01 -34.59 34.69
C GLN A 414 7.82 -34.91 33.20
N ARG A 415 7.42 -33.94 32.38
CA ARG A 415 7.34 -34.13 30.92
C ARG A 415 8.70 -34.50 30.32
N MET A 416 9.76 -33.82 30.72
CA MET A 416 11.13 -34.12 30.26
C MET A 416 11.59 -35.51 30.69
N ALA A 417 11.31 -35.92 31.93
CA ALA A 417 11.60 -37.27 32.42
C ALA A 417 10.83 -38.35 31.62
N ASN A 418 9.54 -38.12 31.35
CA ASN A 418 8.73 -39.03 30.55
C ASN A 418 9.27 -39.15 29.11
N LEU A 419 9.63 -38.04 28.47
CA LEU A 419 10.22 -38.04 27.13
C LEU A 419 11.58 -38.75 27.11
N ALA A 420 12.41 -38.54 28.13
CA ALA A 420 13.67 -39.25 28.26
C ALA A 420 13.46 -40.76 28.41
N GLY A 421 12.46 -41.19 29.19
CA GLY A 421 12.09 -42.60 29.31
C GLY A 421 11.59 -43.21 27.99
N GLN A 422 10.74 -42.48 27.26
CA GLN A 422 10.28 -42.91 25.93
C GLN A 422 11.45 -43.03 24.95
N TRP A 423 12.33 -42.03 24.91
CA TRP A 423 13.53 -42.05 24.09
C TRP A 423 14.42 -43.24 24.41
N GLU A 424 14.68 -43.50 25.69
CA GLU A 424 15.54 -44.61 26.12
C GLU A 424 14.93 -45.96 25.74
N SER A 425 13.62 -46.11 25.88
CA SER A 425 12.91 -47.35 25.51
C SER A 425 13.02 -47.62 24.00
N HIS A 426 12.82 -46.59 23.17
CA HIS A 426 13.02 -46.70 21.73
C HIS A 426 14.49 -46.98 21.37
N ARG A 427 15.42 -46.24 21.99
CA ARG A 427 16.86 -46.36 21.74
C ARG A 427 17.37 -47.77 22.03
N VAL A 428 16.95 -48.37 23.16
CA VAL A 428 17.32 -49.74 23.52
C VAL A 428 16.79 -50.73 22.49
N ARG A 429 15.51 -50.63 22.10
CA ARG A 429 14.91 -51.51 21.09
C ARG A 429 15.66 -51.45 19.75
N LEU A 430 15.96 -50.24 19.25
CA LEU A 430 16.72 -50.04 18.01
C LEU A 430 18.15 -50.56 18.13
N ALA A 431 18.80 -50.40 19.29
CA ALA A 431 20.14 -50.92 19.51
C ALA A 431 20.17 -52.46 19.49
N ASP A 432 19.15 -53.12 20.04
CA ASP A 432 19.04 -54.57 20.02
C ASP A 432 18.70 -55.11 18.62
N GLU A 433 17.76 -54.47 17.90
CA GLU A 433 17.49 -54.79 16.49
C GLU A 433 18.76 -54.65 15.63
N HIS A 434 19.55 -53.59 15.84
CA HIS A 434 20.82 -53.39 15.13
C HIS A 434 21.86 -54.46 15.48
N ARG A 435 21.93 -54.89 16.74
CA ARG A 435 22.81 -55.99 17.16
C ARG A 435 22.41 -57.31 16.48
N GLU A 436 21.12 -57.63 16.45
CA GLU A 436 20.63 -58.86 15.81
C GLU A 436 20.85 -58.84 14.29
N LEU A 437 20.58 -57.71 13.61
CA LEU A 437 20.85 -57.57 12.18
C LEU A 437 22.35 -57.72 11.86
N ARG A 438 23.23 -57.19 12.70
CA ARG A 438 24.69 -57.39 12.52
C ARG A 438 25.10 -58.85 12.69
N LYS A 439 24.55 -59.56 13.67
CA LYS A 439 24.81 -61.01 13.83
C LYS A 439 24.39 -61.78 12.58
N LEU A 440 23.17 -61.55 12.10
CA LEU A 440 22.65 -62.19 10.88
C LEU A 440 23.48 -61.85 9.64
N GLN A 441 23.97 -60.62 9.52
CA GLN A 441 24.86 -60.23 8.43
C GLN A 441 26.18 -61.01 8.51
N GLN A 442 26.79 -61.08 9.69
CA GLN A 442 28.05 -61.80 9.90
C GLN A 442 27.89 -63.31 9.62
N GLU A 443 26.78 -63.92 10.04
CA GLU A 443 26.46 -65.32 9.73
C GLU A 443 26.35 -65.54 8.22
N LYS A 444 25.61 -64.69 7.50
CA LYS A 444 25.50 -64.76 6.04
C LYS A 444 26.83 -64.56 5.33
N GLU A 445 27.69 -63.66 5.80
CA GLU A 445 29.03 -63.46 5.25
C GLU A 445 29.92 -64.69 5.45
N VAL A 446 29.84 -65.34 6.61
CA VAL A 446 30.55 -66.59 6.89
C VAL A 446 30.02 -67.72 6.01
N GLU A 447 28.70 -67.86 5.86
CA GLU A 447 28.07 -68.86 4.97
C GLU A 447 28.44 -68.62 3.50
N SER A 448 28.37 -67.38 3.02
CA SER A 448 28.78 -67.02 1.66
C SER A 448 30.26 -67.30 1.41
N SER A 449 31.12 -67.01 2.39
CA SER A 449 32.55 -67.33 2.33
C SER A 449 32.82 -68.83 2.30
N ARG A 450 32.04 -69.63 3.03
CA ARG A 450 32.10 -71.10 2.98
C ARG A 450 31.67 -71.61 1.61
N TRP A 451 30.52 -71.14 1.11
CA TRP A 451 30.00 -71.53 -0.20
C TRP A 451 30.98 -71.16 -1.34
N MET A 452 31.62 -69.99 -1.28
CA MET A 452 32.63 -69.59 -2.25
C MET A 452 33.87 -70.49 -2.22
N LYS A 453 34.31 -70.93 -1.03
CA LYS A 453 35.39 -71.92 -0.90
C LYS A 453 34.99 -73.26 -1.50
N ASP A 454 33.79 -73.75 -1.20
CA ASP A 454 33.28 -75.02 -1.74
C ASP A 454 33.19 -74.98 -3.28
N VAL A 455 32.70 -73.87 -3.85
CA VAL A 455 32.67 -73.65 -5.31
C VAL A 455 34.07 -73.64 -5.90
N LYS A 456 35.03 -72.96 -5.27
CA LYS A 456 36.42 -72.94 -5.72
C LYS A 456 37.06 -74.32 -5.69
N ASP A 457 36.86 -75.07 -4.60
CA ASP A 457 37.35 -76.45 -4.46
C ASP A 457 36.74 -77.37 -5.53
N LEU A 458 35.46 -77.17 -5.90
CA LEU A 458 34.83 -77.90 -7.00
C LEU A 458 35.44 -77.53 -8.35
N TYR A 459 35.70 -76.25 -8.63
CA TYR A 459 36.36 -75.82 -9.86
C TYR A 459 37.79 -76.37 -9.96
N ASP A 460 38.55 -76.36 -8.87
CA ASP A 460 39.91 -76.92 -8.84
C ASP A 460 39.89 -78.44 -9.07
N LYS A 461 38.90 -79.16 -8.52
CA LYS A 461 38.68 -80.59 -8.81
C LYS A 461 38.31 -80.84 -10.28
N ILE A 462 37.43 -80.02 -10.87
CA ILE A 462 37.07 -80.11 -12.30
C ILE A 462 38.28 -79.84 -13.20
N ARG A 463 39.11 -78.84 -12.85
CA ARG A 463 40.33 -78.54 -13.59
C ARG A 463 41.33 -79.70 -13.48
N ALA A 464 41.55 -80.23 -12.27
CA ALA A 464 42.44 -81.36 -12.05
C ALA A 464 41.99 -82.61 -12.83
N SER A 465 40.68 -82.92 -12.83
CA SER A 465 40.15 -84.05 -13.59
C SER A 465 40.22 -83.84 -15.10
N ALA A 466 40.01 -82.61 -15.58
CA ALA A 466 40.21 -82.26 -16.99
C ALA A 466 41.67 -82.39 -17.43
N ASP A 467 42.62 -81.92 -16.61
CA ASP A 467 44.06 -82.08 -16.89
C ASP A 467 44.49 -83.55 -16.82
N GLU A 468 43.97 -84.33 -15.88
CA GLU A 468 44.20 -85.78 -15.83
C GLU A 468 43.63 -86.50 -17.06
N ALA A 469 42.43 -86.13 -17.51
CA ALA A 469 41.84 -86.66 -18.74
C ALA A 469 42.71 -86.33 -19.96
N ARG A 470 43.20 -85.09 -20.09
CA ARG A 470 44.14 -84.69 -21.15
C ARG A 470 45.45 -85.48 -21.10
N ARG A 471 46.04 -85.68 -19.91
CA ARG A 471 47.24 -86.51 -19.76
C ARG A 471 47.00 -87.95 -20.19
N LYS A 472 45.87 -88.54 -19.80
CA LYS A 472 45.48 -89.90 -20.21
C LYS A 472 45.26 -89.99 -21.72
N GLU A 473 44.64 -88.97 -22.33
CA GLU A 473 44.44 -88.90 -23.78
C GLU A 473 45.78 -88.79 -24.53
N GLU A 474 46.73 -87.99 -24.03
CA GLU A 474 48.06 -87.87 -24.64
C GLU A 474 48.86 -89.18 -24.51
N LEU A 475 48.81 -89.84 -23.35
CA LEU A 475 49.40 -91.18 -23.16
C LEU A 475 48.78 -92.21 -24.11
N TYR A 476 47.44 -92.17 -24.28
CA TYR A 476 46.74 -93.02 -25.24
C TYR A 476 47.23 -92.76 -26.68
N LYS A 477 47.35 -91.49 -27.10
CA LYS A 477 47.91 -91.13 -28.41
C LYS A 477 49.34 -91.63 -28.58
N GLN A 478 50.19 -91.56 -27.55
CA GLN A 478 51.56 -92.08 -27.60
C GLN A 478 51.60 -93.61 -27.73
N LEU A 479 50.76 -94.33 -26.99
CA LEU A 479 50.65 -95.79 -27.08
C LEU A 479 50.17 -96.23 -28.48
N VAL A 480 49.17 -95.55 -29.04
CA VAL A 480 48.70 -95.79 -30.41
C VAL A 480 49.82 -95.56 -31.43
N ARG A 481 50.58 -94.46 -31.29
CA ARG A 481 51.74 -94.19 -32.17
C ARG A 481 52.81 -95.28 -32.09
N ARG A 482 53.13 -95.79 -30.89
CA ARG A 482 54.09 -96.90 -30.73
C ARG A 482 53.58 -98.18 -31.37
N MET A 483 52.31 -98.54 -31.15
CA MET A 483 51.71 -99.72 -31.81
C MET A 483 51.75 -99.61 -33.33
N CYS A 484 51.54 -98.42 -33.90
CA CYS A 484 51.65 -98.20 -35.34
C CYS A 484 53.09 -98.25 -35.89
N MET A 485 54.12 -98.14 -35.05
CA MET A 485 55.53 -98.21 -35.46
C MET A 485 56.13 -99.62 -35.26
N GLU A 486 55.51 -100.46 -34.43
CA GLU A 486 55.90 -101.87 -34.20
C GLU A 486 55.23 -102.86 -35.16
N MET A 487 54.21 -102.42 -35.91
CA MET A 487 53.67 -103.10 -37.10
C MET A 487 54.37 -102.61 -38.36
#